data_AF-A0ABD3BCU7-F1
#
_entry.id   AF-A0ABD3BCU7-F1
#
_cell.length_a   1.000
_cell.length_b   1.000
_cell.length_c   1.000
_cell.angle_alpha   90.00
_cell.angle_beta   90.00
_cell.angle_gamma   90.00
#
_symmetry.space_group_name_H-M   'P 1'
#
loop_
_entity.id
_entity.type
_entity.pdbx_description
1 polymer ?
#
loop_
_entity_poly.entity_id
_entity_poly.type
_entity_poly.pdbx_seq_one_letter_code
_entity_poly.pdbx_strand_id
1 'polypeptide(L)'
;MARNKKTLACIADPAERMAMYENLMKDVEKKVRDLRRFHGVDLCVITYRPDGSGPDVWPSQAGAEAEFNHLTMAQEKEAESVSGQAAAASTSEAKVVEKDD
;
A
#
# COMPACT_ATOMS: atom_id res chain seq x y z
N MET A 1 12.95 9.50 -31.75
CA MET A 1 13.25 10.07 -30.41
C MET A 1 14.05 9.04 -29.62
N ALA A 2 15.32 9.32 -29.30
CA ALA A 2 16.10 8.45 -28.43
C ALA A 2 15.76 8.76 -26.97
N ARG A 3 15.40 7.75 -26.18
CA ARG A 3 15.13 7.89 -24.76
C ARG A 3 16.46 7.91 -24.01
N ASN A 4 16.84 9.06 -23.47
CA ASN A 4 18.02 9.16 -22.61
C ASN A 4 17.75 8.46 -21.29
N LYS A 5 18.64 7.56 -20.89
CA LYS A 5 18.60 6.91 -19.57
C LYS A 5 18.84 7.98 -18.50
N LYS A 6 17.84 8.22 -17.65
CA LYS A 6 17.99 9.11 -16.49
C LYS A 6 18.60 8.34 -15.32
N THR A 7 19.57 8.95 -14.65
CA THR A 7 20.14 8.45 -13.39
C THR A 7 19.15 8.69 -12.25
N LEU A 8 18.98 7.72 -11.35
CA LEU A 8 18.13 7.87 -10.16
C LEU A 8 18.88 8.67 -9.09
N ALA A 9 18.89 9.99 -9.24
CA ALA A 9 19.49 10.94 -8.31
C ALA A 9 18.59 12.18 -8.15
N CYS A 10 18.82 12.97 -7.10
CA CYS A 10 18.10 14.24 -6.92
C CYS A 10 18.41 15.20 -8.07
N ILE A 11 17.36 15.78 -8.67
CA ILE A 11 17.49 16.78 -9.73
C ILE A 11 17.71 18.14 -9.06
N ALA A 12 18.88 18.75 -9.28
CA ALA A 12 19.25 20.01 -8.66
C ALA A 12 18.39 21.18 -9.18
N ASP A 13 18.17 21.26 -10.49
CA ASP A 13 17.36 22.32 -11.11
C ASP A 13 15.87 22.19 -10.69
N PRO A 14 15.30 23.21 -10.02
CA PRO A 14 13.90 23.23 -9.65
C PRO A 14 12.92 23.08 -10.83
N ALA A 15 13.23 23.67 -11.98
CA ALA A 15 12.34 23.63 -13.14
C ALA A 15 12.30 22.22 -13.76
N GLU A 16 13.47 21.63 -14.03
CA GLU A 16 13.57 20.23 -14.46
C GLU A 16 12.97 19.25 -13.45
N ARG A 17 13.15 19.50 -12.15
CA ARG A 17 12.57 18.66 -11.08
C ARG A 17 11.04 18.71 -11.10
N MET A 18 10.44 19.89 -11.24
CA MET A 18 8.98 20.04 -11.32
C MET A 18 8.42 19.40 -12.60
N ALA A 19 9.04 19.64 -13.75
CA ALA A 19 8.61 19.03 -15.01
C ALA A 19 8.71 17.49 -14.97
N MET A 20 9.75 16.95 -14.32
CA MET A 20 9.87 15.51 -14.12
C MET A 20 8.80 14.98 -13.16
N TYR A 21 8.51 15.69 -12.06
CA TYR A 21 7.46 15.35 -11.12
C TYR A 21 6.11 15.21 -11.82
N GLU A 22 5.69 16.20 -12.61
CA GLU A 22 4.40 16.17 -13.31
C GLU A 22 4.27 15.00 -14.29
N ASN A 23 5.35 14.69 -15.01
CA ASN A 23 5.36 13.57 -15.95
C ASN A 23 5.32 12.22 -15.22
N LEU A 24 6.11 12.06 -14.16
CA LEU A 24 6.11 10.84 -13.35
C LEU A 24 4.76 10.61 -12.67
N MET A 25 4.09 11.68 -12.23
CA MET A 25 2.84 11.54 -11.50
C MET A 25 1.71 11.03 -12.38
N LYS A 26 1.63 11.49 -13.62
CA LYS A 26 0.70 10.94 -14.62
C LYS A 26 0.93 9.44 -14.85
N ASP A 27 2.20 9.03 -14.94
CA ASP A 27 2.58 7.63 -15.13
C ASP A 27 2.26 6.76 -13.90
N VAL A 28 2.52 7.27 -12.69
CA VAL A 28 2.19 6.60 -11.42
C VAL A 28 0.68 6.42 -11.30
N GLU A 29 -0.09 7.48 -11.50
CA GLU A 29 -1.55 7.45 -11.41
C GLU A 29 -2.15 6.46 -12.43
N LYS A 30 -1.59 6.39 -13.64
CA LYS A 30 -1.97 5.39 -14.64
C LYS A 30 -1.70 3.96 -14.15
N LYS A 31 -0.50 3.67 -13.65
CA LYS A 31 -0.15 2.34 -13.13
C LYS A 31 -1.02 1.94 -11.96
N VAL A 32 -1.32 2.88 -11.06
CA VAL A 32 -2.18 2.64 -9.89
C VAL A 32 -3.62 2.34 -10.34
N ARG A 33 -4.16 3.08 -11.32
CA ARG A 33 -5.45 2.77 -11.93
C ARG A 33 -5.47 1.37 -12.54
N ASP A 34 -4.43 1.00 -13.28
CA ASP A 34 -4.33 -0.31 -13.92
C ASP A 34 -4.26 -1.43 -12.86
N LEU A 35 -3.45 -1.23 -11.80
CA LEU A 35 -3.36 -2.18 -10.68
C LEU A 35 -4.71 -2.38 -9.99
N ARG A 36 -5.38 -1.27 -9.64
CA ARG A 36 -6.71 -1.30 -9.03
C ARG A 36 -7.71 -2.02 -9.95
N ARG A 37 -7.68 -1.73 -11.26
CA ARG A 37 -8.63 -2.28 -12.24
C ARG A 37 -8.42 -3.78 -12.50
N PHE A 38 -7.17 -4.22 -12.67
CA PHE A 38 -6.86 -5.58 -13.09
C PHE A 38 -6.68 -6.56 -11.93
N HIS A 39 -6.19 -6.08 -10.79
CA HIS A 39 -5.89 -6.93 -9.64
C HIS A 39 -6.86 -6.74 -8.47
N GLY A 40 -7.78 -5.77 -8.54
CA GLY A 40 -8.78 -5.54 -7.49
C GLY A 40 -8.17 -5.13 -6.16
N VAL A 41 -7.02 -4.46 -6.19
CA VAL A 41 -6.32 -3.98 -4.99
C VAL A 41 -6.78 -2.58 -4.61
N ASP A 42 -6.99 -2.37 -3.33
CA ASP A 42 -7.32 -1.06 -2.75
C ASP A 42 -6.04 -0.23 -2.62
N LEU A 43 -6.00 0.89 -3.33
CA LEU A 43 -4.83 1.75 -3.44
C LEU A 43 -5.24 3.22 -3.37
N CYS A 44 -4.45 4.00 -2.65
CA CYS A 44 -4.46 5.46 -2.70
C CYS A 44 -3.01 5.97 -2.85
N VAL A 45 -2.86 7.20 -3.35
CA VAL A 45 -1.54 7.85 -3.50
C VAL A 45 -1.61 9.23 -2.85
N ILE A 46 -0.64 9.50 -1.97
CA ILE A 46 -0.45 10.80 -1.34
C ILE A 46 0.94 11.29 -1.74
N THR A 47 1.00 12.46 -2.38
CA THR A 47 2.25 12.98 -2.92
C THR A 47 2.45 14.44 -2.58
N TYR A 48 3.66 14.77 -2.16
CA TYR A 48 4.06 16.13 -1.82
C TYR A 48 4.85 16.72 -2.97
N ARG A 49 4.42 17.90 -3.43
CA ARG A 49 5.07 18.58 -4.54
C ARG A 49 6.41 19.19 -4.10
N PRO A 50 7.39 19.31 -5.02
CA PRO A 50 8.66 19.94 -4.72
C PRO A 50 8.60 21.45 -4.42
N ASP A 51 7.48 22.11 -4.74
CA ASP A 51 7.25 23.54 -4.51
C ASP A 51 6.71 23.84 -3.11
N GLY A 52 6.48 22.81 -2.28
CA GLY A 52 5.93 22.97 -0.94
C GLY A 52 4.42 23.28 -0.92
N SER A 53 3.72 23.13 -2.04
CA SER A 53 2.26 23.08 -2.02
C SER A 53 1.77 21.86 -1.25
N GLY A 54 0.49 21.90 -0.84
CA GLY A 54 -0.14 20.84 -0.08
C GLY A 54 -0.13 19.47 -0.78
N PRO A 55 -0.52 18.41 -0.08
CA PRO A 55 -0.52 17.07 -0.64
C PRO A 55 -1.51 16.95 -1.81
N ASP A 56 -1.07 16.31 -2.89
CA ASP A 56 -1.91 15.86 -3.97
C ASP A 56 -2.36 14.42 -3.66
N VAL A 57 -3.68 14.19 -3.66
CA VAL A 57 -4.29 12.95 -3.18
C VAL A 57 -5.13 12.31 -4.28
N TRP A 58 -4.76 11.09 -4.65
CA TRP A 58 -5.51 10.25 -5.58
C TRP A 58 -6.20 9.10 -4.83
N PRO A 59 -7.45 8.73 -5.18
CA PRO A 59 -8.28 9.27 -6.27
C PRO A 59 -8.98 10.60 -5.94
N SER A 60 -9.19 10.86 -4.67
CA SER A 60 -9.62 12.13 -4.08
C SER A 60 -9.34 12.04 -2.58
N GLN A 61 -9.44 13.14 -1.83
CA GLN A 61 -9.23 13.10 -0.39
C GLN A 61 -10.21 12.14 0.31
N ALA A 62 -11.52 12.28 0.05
CA ALA A 62 -12.54 11.38 0.59
C ALA A 62 -12.37 9.93 0.10
N GLY A 63 -11.93 9.75 -1.15
CA GLY A 63 -11.64 8.42 -1.68
C GLY A 63 -10.48 7.76 -0.95
N ALA A 64 -9.38 8.48 -0.72
CA ALA A 64 -8.24 7.97 0.01
C ALA A 64 -8.57 7.65 1.47
N GLU A 65 -9.38 8.46 2.14
CA GLU A 65 -9.89 8.17 3.49
C GLU A 65 -10.72 6.88 3.51
N ALA A 66 -11.58 6.66 2.52
CA ALA A 66 -12.36 5.43 2.42
C ALA A 66 -11.47 4.20 2.22
N GLU A 67 -10.48 4.27 1.33
CA GLU A 67 -9.51 3.17 1.13
C GLU A 67 -8.72 2.89 2.41
N PHE A 68 -8.24 3.94 3.09
CA PHE A 68 -7.48 3.80 4.33
C PHE A 68 -8.30 3.12 5.43
N ASN A 69 -9.57 3.52 5.58
CA ASN A 69 -10.48 2.88 6.52
C ASN A 69 -10.74 1.42 6.15
N HIS A 70 -10.93 1.11 4.87
CA HIS A 70 -11.15 -0.26 4.41
C HIS A 70 -9.94 -1.17 4.74
N LEU A 71 -8.73 -0.68 4.45
CA LEU A 71 -7.48 -1.38 4.77
C LEU A 71 -7.31 -1.59 6.27
N THR A 72 -7.62 -0.59 7.10
CA THR A 72 -7.52 -0.69 8.56
C THR A 72 -8.48 -1.76 9.11
N MET A 73 -9.73 -1.73 8.66
CA MET A 73 -10.76 -2.72 9.08
C MET A 73 -10.42 -4.13 8.62
N ALA A 74 -9.76 -4.29 7.46
CA ALA A 74 -9.28 -5.59 6.99
C ALA A 74 -8.15 -6.14 7.87
N GLN A 75 -7.21 -5.29 8.33
CA GLN A 75 -6.14 -5.71 9.24
C GLN A 75 -6.69 -6.20 10.59
N GLU A 76 -7.71 -5.54 11.12
CA GLU A 76 -8.33 -5.93 12.40
C GLU A 76 -9.01 -7.30 12.30
N LYS A 77 -9.68 -7.61 11.18
CA LYS A 77 -10.28 -8.93 10.93
C LYS A 77 -9.24 -10.04 10.83
N GLU A 78 -8.10 -9.78 10.20
CA GLU A 78 -6.99 -10.73 10.13
C GLU A 78 -6.35 -10.95 11.51
N ALA A 79 -6.20 -9.88 12.32
CA ALA A 79 -5.68 -10.00 13.69
C ALA A 79 -6.61 -10.80 14.62
N GLU A 80 -7.92 -10.64 14.48
CA GLU A 80 -8.91 -11.39 15.27
C GLU A 80 -8.94 -12.88 14.87
N SER A 81 -8.79 -13.18 13.57
CA SER A 81 -8.65 -14.54 13.02
C SER A 81 -7.39 -15.27 13.51
N VAL A 82 -6.25 -14.58 13.61
CA VAL A 82 -4.99 -15.16 14.13
C VAL A 82 -5.10 -15.52 15.62
N SER A 83 -5.87 -14.76 16.41
CA SER A 83 -6.13 -15.10 17.82
C SER A 83 -6.99 -16.37 17.99
N GLY A 84 -7.85 -16.69 17.02
CA GLY A 84 -8.67 -17.91 17.00
C GLY A 84 -7.90 -19.17 16.61
N GLN A 85 -6.84 -19.05 15.80
CA GLN A 85 -6.04 -20.21 15.37
C GLN A 85 -4.89 -20.58 16.33
N ALA A 86 -4.39 -19.64 17.14
CA ALA A 86 -3.42 -19.96 18.19
C ALA A 86 -4.02 -20.87 19.29
N ALA A 87 -5.34 -20.81 19.51
CA ALA A 87 -6.03 -21.69 20.46
C ALA A 87 -6.22 -23.13 19.95
N ALA A 88 -6.27 -23.34 18.62
CA ALA A 88 -6.55 -24.65 18.04
C ALA A 88 -5.31 -25.58 18.00
N ALA A 89 -4.09 -25.02 18.05
CA ALA A 89 -2.85 -25.79 18.03
C ALA A 89 -2.44 -26.39 19.40
N SER A 90 -3.04 -25.94 20.51
CA SER A 90 -2.70 -26.42 21.87
C SER A 90 -3.54 -27.59 22.38
N THR A 91 -4.48 -28.15 21.61
CA THR A 91 -5.40 -29.21 22.12
C THR A 91 -5.04 -30.64 21.69
N SER A 92 -4.00 -30.88 20.88
CA SER A 92 -3.65 -32.26 20.45
C SER A 92 -2.46 -32.91 21.14
N GLU A 93 -1.76 -32.22 22.06
CA GLU A 93 -0.62 -32.79 22.81
C GLU A 93 -0.92 -33.00 24.30
N ALA A 94 -2.04 -33.66 24.64
CA ALA A 94 -2.25 -34.17 26.00
C ALA A 94 -3.23 -35.34 26.05
N LYS A 95 -2.99 -36.40 25.28
CA LYS A 95 -3.63 -37.69 25.55
C LYS A 95 -2.76 -38.86 25.11
N VAL A 96 -1.62 -39.04 25.77
CA VAL A 96 -0.92 -40.32 25.77
C VAL A 96 -0.58 -40.68 27.21
N VAL A 97 -1.40 -41.62 27.72
CA VAL A 97 -1.07 -42.70 28.66
C VAL A 97 -0.61 -42.29 30.05
N GLU A 98 -1.49 -42.47 31.03
CA GLU A 98 -1.11 -43.19 32.24
C GLU A 98 -2.26 -44.13 32.63
N LYS A 99 -1.98 -45.43 32.51
CA LYS A 99 -2.87 -46.54 32.80
C LYS A 99 -2.17 -47.36 33.88
N ASP A 100 -2.85 -47.46 35.02
CA ASP A 100 -2.80 -48.45 36.11
C ASP A 100 -1.51 -49.25 36.34
N ASP A 101 -0.94 -49.15 37.55
CA ASP A 101 -0.71 -50.27 38.49
C ASP A 101 -0.44 -49.75 39.92
#